data_AF-A0A503AM05-F1
#
_entry.id   AF-A0A503AM05-F1
#
_cell.length_a   1.000
_cell.length_b   1.000
_cell.length_c   1.000
_cell.angle_alpha   90.00
_cell.angle_beta   90.00
_cell.angle_gamma   90.00
#
_symmetry.space_group_name_H-M   'P 1'
#
loop_
_entity.id
_entity.type
_entity.pdbx_description
1 polymer ?
#
loop_
_entity_poly.entity_id
_entity_poly.type
_entity_poly.pdbx_seq_one_letter_code
_entity_poly.pdbx_strand_id
1 'polypeptide(L)'
;MKAGLAAGLAICADFAETANAAGNLLFIAVPDEENNSAGARKAAHSLTDINEQHGLDLVAAVNLDAIADDGDGSKGRIIALGTVGKLLPTAYVVGVPTHSGFPLNGINAAALTASIAARVEWATELTEHCGSSPGTPPSLLGIRDGKPGYDVTTPATAFATFNVLSYRRTPDEVLDRFDRLCAEAASNFQRELTRRSQPQDGIANLARPVPLYRFETLVRRLGPQEKDRLDVYSALIADGDLTLPEKCRLITEEAWGLSRLTGPGIVTGFGSIPYLPTNLSDAPGAMRLKAIAMQIARESAERYGSAIACADYFAGISDMSFFGEAAESSLDIVARNTPAWKDSVRWPLRHGLANVPTVNIGPWGRDYHTPLERLHTHYAFNVLPHVIRDLCASLLLPSGS
;
A
#
# COMPACT_ATOMS: atom_id res chain seq x y z
N MET A 1 -14.09 3.95 -11.23
CA MET A 1 -13.89 5.29 -10.61
C MET A 1 -14.73 6.45 -11.19
N LYS A 2 -14.93 6.60 -12.52
CA LYS A 2 -15.59 7.81 -13.09
C LYS A 2 -17.02 8.09 -12.60
N ALA A 3 -17.80 7.06 -12.30
CA ALA A 3 -19.17 7.23 -11.78
C ALA A 3 -19.19 7.87 -10.37
N GLY A 4 -18.19 7.62 -9.53
CA GLY A 4 -18.04 8.28 -8.24
C GLY A 4 -17.81 9.79 -8.40
N LEU A 5 -16.87 10.18 -9.27
CA LEU A 5 -16.63 11.59 -9.61
C LEU A 5 -17.88 12.29 -10.14
N ALA A 6 -18.65 11.62 -11.01
CA ALA A 6 -19.91 12.16 -11.52
C ALA A 6 -20.95 12.36 -10.41
N ALA A 7 -21.07 11.42 -9.46
CA ALA A 7 -21.95 11.57 -8.31
C ALA A 7 -21.53 12.74 -7.41
N GLY A 8 -20.23 12.87 -7.11
CA GLY A 8 -19.71 13.99 -6.33
C GLY A 8 -19.98 15.36 -6.97
N LEU A 9 -19.77 15.47 -8.29
CA LEU A 9 -20.08 16.69 -9.04
C LEU A 9 -21.58 17.01 -9.05
N ALA A 10 -22.43 16.00 -9.23
CA ALA A 10 -23.89 16.19 -9.21
C ALA A 10 -24.37 16.77 -7.87
N ILE A 11 -23.78 16.33 -6.76
CA ILE A 11 -24.11 16.82 -5.43
C ILE A 11 -23.61 18.24 -5.21
N CYS A 12 -22.41 18.56 -5.70
CA CYS A 12 -21.93 19.95 -5.67
C CYS A 12 -22.86 20.89 -6.44
N ALA A 13 -23.39 20.45 -7.58
CA ALA A 13 -24.37 21.21 -8.35
C ALA A 13 -25.69 21.40 -7.56
N ASP A 14 -26.24 20.33 -7.00
CA ASP A 14 -27.46 20.37 -6.17
C ASP A 14 -27.32 21.30 -4.95
N PHE A 15 -26.17 21.26 -4.26
CA PHE A 15 -25.90 22.16 -3.14
C PHE A 15 -25.74 23.63 -3.56
N ALA A 16 -25.15 23.89 -4.72
CA ALA A 16 -25.01 25.24 -5.24
C ALA A 16 -26.37 25.86 -5.61
N GLU A 17 -27.30 25.06 -6.13
CA GLU A 17 -28.65 25.51 -6.50
C GLU A 17 -29.58 25.73 -5.31
N THR A 18 -29.41 24.96 -4.22
CA THR A 18 -30.29 25.01 -3.05
C THR A 18 -30.00 26.17 -2.07
N ALA A 19 -29.02 27.04 -2.39
CA ALA A 19 -28.58 28.16 -1.53
C ALA A 19 -28.35 27.75 -0.06
N ASN A 20 -27.79 26.54 0.14
CA ASN A 20 -27.62 25.96 1.46
C ASN A 20 -26.66 26.82 2.31
N ALA A 21 -27.18 27.40 3.39
CA ALA A 21 -26.42 28.30 4.26
C ALA A 21 -25.60 27.56 5.35
N ALA A 22 -25.69 26.23 5.44
CA ALA A 22 -25.13 25.46 6.57
C ALA A 22 -23.63 25.14 6.44
N GLY A 23 -23.02 25.25 5.26
CA GLY A 23 -21.57 25.10 5.08
C GLY A 23 -21.13 24.88 3.64
N ASN A 24 -19.89 24.38 3.45
CA ASN A 24 -19.23 24.30 2.15
C ASN A 24 -18.94 22.84 1.74
N LEU A 25 -18.98 22.57 0.43
CA LEU A 25 -18.45 21.33 -0.16
C LEU A 25 -17.19 21.65 -0.96
N LEU A 26 -16.12 20.88 -0.73
CA LEU A 26 -14.90 20.91 -1.51
C LEU A 26 -14.79 19.63 -2.34
N PHE A 27 -14.84 19.75 -3.66
CA PHE A 27 -14.65 18.62 -4.57
C PHE A 27 -13.20 18.55 -5.04
N ILE A 28 -12.58 17.37 -4.88
CA ILE A 28 -11.19 17.12 -5.29
C ILE A 28 -11.18 15.92 -6.23
N ALA A 29 -10.69 16.12 -7.46
CA ALA A 29 -10.43 15.04 -8.41
C ALA A 29 -8.91 14.89 -8.56
N VAL A 30 -8.41 13.69 -8.30
CA VAL A 30 -6.97 13.40 -8.25
C VAL A 30 -6.59 12.33 -9.29
N PRO A 31 -5.42 12.46 -9.95
CA PRO A 31 -4.88 11.42 -10.81
C PRO A 31 -4.02 10.41 -10.02
N ASP A 32 -3.71 9.30 -10.69
CA ASP A 32 -2.62 8.37 -10.34
C ASP A 32 -2.82 7.52 -9.06
N GLU A 33 -4.06 7.32 -8.61
CA GLU A 33 -4.38 6.49 -7.41
C GLU A 33 -3.74 5.10 -7.47
N GLU A 34 -3.86 4.40 -8.60
CA GLU A 34 -3.44 3.00 -8.77
C GLU A 34 -1.91 2.79 -8.78
N ASN A 35 -1.11 3.86 -8.95
CA ASN A 35 0.36 3.75 -8.99
C ASN A 35 1.01 4.34 -7.74
N ASN A 36 1.09 5.68 -7.66
CA ASN A 36 1.82 6.39 -6.62
C ASN A 36 0.96 7.40 -5.87
N SER A 37 -0.34 7.43 -6.16
CA SER A 37 -1.32 8.40 -5.70
C SER A 37 -0.75 9.83 -5.63
N ALA A 38 -0.09 10.25 -6.71
CA ALA A 38 0.58 11.55 -6.75
C ALA A 38 -0.41 12.70 -6.49
N GLY A 39 -1.63 12.56 -7.01
CA GLY A 39 -2.71 13.54 -6.82
C GLY A 39 -3.19 13.63 -5.38
N ALA A 40 -3.55 12.51 -4.75
CA ALA A 40 -4.09 12.54 -3.38
C ALA A 40 -3.03 12.94 -2.36
N ARG A 41 -1.78 12.46 -2.51
CA ARG A 41 -0.69 12.90 -1.64
C ARG A 41 -0.45 14.40 -1.72
N LYS A 42 -0.48 14.98 -2.93
CA LYS A 42 -0.34 16.42 -3.10
C LYS A 42 -1.55 17.19 -2.55
N ALA A 43 -2.76 16.67 -2.76
CA ALA A 43 -3.99 17.27 -2.24
C ALA A 43 -4.01 17.27 -0.72
N ALA A 44 -3.78 16.11 -0.07
CA ALA A 44 -3.71 15.95 1.37
C ALA A 44 -2.73 16.94 2.01
N HIS A 45 -1.53 17.08 1.43
CA HIS A 45 -0.56 18.06 1.88
C HIS A 45 -1.02 19.52 1.69
N SER A 46 -1.70 19.83 0.59
CA SER A 46 -2.13 21.20 0.28
C SER A 46 -3.40 21.62 1.05
N LEU A 47 -4.15 20.66 1.61
CA LEU A 47 -5.37 20.97 2.37
C LEU A 47 -5.10 21.82 3.61
N THR A 48 -3.95 21.66 4.27
CA THR A 48 -3.57 22.50 5.40
C THR A 48 -3.52 23.98 4.99
N ASP A 49 -2.79 24.29 3.92
CA ASP A 49 -2.67 25.67 3.41
C ASP A 49 -4.03 26.22 2.95
N ILE A 50 -4.84 25.40 2.28
CA ILE A 50 -6.18 25.78 1.82
C ILE A 50 -7.09 26.12 3.01
N ASN A 51 -7.04 25.31 4.08
CA ASN A 51 -7.84 25.54 5.28
C ASN A 51 -7.46 26.84 5.97
N GLU A 52 -6.16 27.09 6.12
CA GLU A 52 -5.66 28.32 6.75
C GLU A 52 -6.00 29.56 5.92
N GLN A 53 -5.80 29.50 4.59
CA GLN A 53 -6.06 30.61 3.69
C GLN A 53 -7.54 31.00 3.65
N HIS A 54 -8.44 30.03 3.70
CA HIS A 54 -9.88 30.24 3.54
C HIS A 54 -10.67 30.17 4.86
N GLY A 55 -9.99 29.95 5.99
CA GLY A 55 -10.63 29.78 7.29
C GLY A 55 -11.60 28.60 7.34
N LEU A 56 -11.26 27.49 6.67
CA LEU A 56 -12.10 26.30 6.58
C LEU A 56 -11.84 25.37 7.76
N ASP A 57 -12.91 24.77 8.27
CA ASP A 57 -12.88 23.66 9.22
C ASP A 57 -13.30 22.37 8.49
N LEU A 58 -12.32 21.51 8.17
CA LEU A 58 -12.59 20.23 7.50
C LEU A 58 -13.13 19.21 8.50
N VAL A 59 -14.44 19.03 8.51
CA VAL A 59 -15.12 18.13 9.46
C VAL A 59 -15.10 16.65 9.05
N ALA A 60 -15.05 16.37 7.75
CA ALA A 60 -15.06 15.03 7.18
C ALA A 60 -14.65 15.04 5.70
N ALA A 61 -14.19 13.89 5.19
CA ALA A 61 -14.05 13.62 3.78
C ALA A 61 -14.88 12.39 3.36
N VAL A 62 -15.36 12.40 2.11
CA VAL A 62 -16.09 11.28 1.51
C VAL A 62 -15.32 10.85 0.27
N ASN A 63 -14.67 9.70 0.37
CA ASN A 63 -14.04 9.06 -0.76
C ASN A 63 -15.10 8.36 -1.62
N LEU A 64 -14.96 8.43 -2.94
CA LEU A 64 -16.02 8.04 -3.90
C LEU A 64 -15.62 6.80 -4.72
N ASP A 65 -14.77 5.95 -4.15
CA ASP A 65 -14.24 4.78 -4.85
C ASP A 65 -15.28 3.69 -5.02
N ALA A 66 -15.15 3.03 -6.15
CA ALA A 66 -16.08 2.00 -6.54
C ALA A 66 -15.82 0.71 -5.75
N ILE A 67 -16.90 0.00 -5.40
CA ILE A 67 -16.86 -1.25 -4.64
C ILE A 67 -17.20 -2.44 -5.54
N ALA A 68 -16.32 -3.44 -5.59
CA ALA A 68 -16.57 -4.65 -6.37
C ALA A 68 -17.45 -5.64 -5.58
N ASP A 69 -18.47 -6.18 -6.24
CA ASP A 69 -19.31 -7.24 -5.68
C ASP A 69 -19.87 -8.14 -6.80
N ASP A 70 -19.32 -9.35 -6.89
CA ASP A 70 -19.75 -10.38 -7.84
C ASP A 70 -21.10 -11.02 -7.46
N GLY A 71 -21.58 -10.77 -6.23
CA GLY A 71 -22.86 -11.20 -5.71
C GLY A 71 -24.01 -10.27 -6.08
N ASP A 72 -25.00 -10.19 -5.19
CA ASP A 72 -26.25 -9.43 -5.39
C ASP A 72 -26.15 -7.93 -5.06
N GLY A 73 -24.93 -7.42 -4.84
CA GLY A 73 -24.69 -6.05 -4.44
C GLY A 73 -24.78 -5.83 -2.93
N SER A 74 -25.01 -6.86 -2.10
CA SER A 74 -25.03 -6.72 -0.63
C SER A 74 -23.67 -6.32 -0.04
N LYS A 75 -22.56 -6.69 -0.70
CA LYS A 75 -21.20 -6.28 -0.32
C LYS A 75 -20.73 -5.04 -1.09
N GLY A 76 -21.37 -4.75 -2.22
CA GLY A 76 -21.09 -3.57 -3.04
C GLY A 76 -21.75 -2.30 -2.51
N ARG A 77 -22.95 -2.40 -1.93
CA ARG A 77 -23.72 -1.27 -1.41
C ARG A 77 -23.38 -1.00 0.04
N ILE A 78 -22.21 -0.43 0.27
CA ILE A 78 -21.71 -0.17 1.63
C ILE A 78 -21.22 1.26 1.81
N ILE A 79 -21.27 1.72 3.06
CA ILE A 79 -20.48 2.84 3.56
C ILE A 79 -19.29 2.23 4.30
N ALA A 80 -18.08 2.39 3.78
CA ALA A 80 -16.89 1.90 4.46
C ALA A 80 -16.39 2.96 5.45
N LEU A 81 -16.27 2.56 6.72
CA LEU A 81 -15.84 3.43 7.83
C LEU A 81 -14.31 3.55 7.95
N GLY A 82 -13.60 3.00 6.98
CA GLY A 82 -12.16 2.86 6.96
C GLY A 82 -11.68 2.22 5.67
N THR A 83 -10.37 2.06 5.52
CA THR A 83 -9.75 1.36 4.40
C THR A 83 -8.65 0.43 4.88
N VAL A 84 -8.44 -0.67 4.17
CA VAL A 84 -7.24 -1.50 4.37
C VAL A 84 -5.99 -0.70 4.03
N GLY A 85 -4.91 -0.99 4.73
CA GLY A 85 -3.58 -0.56 4.37
C GLY A 85 -2.96 -1.49 3.33
N LYS A 86 -1.95 -0.98 2.64
CA LYS A 86 -1.10 -1.72 1.71
C LYS A 86 0.35 -1.30 1.88
N LEU A 87 1.21 -2.31 2.02
CA LEU A 87 2.66 -2.18 1.97
C LEU A 87 3.20 -3.05 0.84
N LEU A 88 4.36 -2.69 0.32
CA LEU A 88 5.05 -3.46 -0.71
C LEU A 88 6.39 -4.03 -0.19
N PRO A 89 6.41 -5.04 0.70
CA PRO A 89 7.64 -5.69 1.11
C PRO A 89 8.45 -6.22 -0.08
N THR A 90 9.77 -6.15 0.05
CA THR A 90 10.72 -6.57 -0.98
C THR A 90 11.85 -7.40 -0.40
N ALA A 91 12.34 -8.35 -1.18
CA ALA A 91 13.54 -9.11 -0.87
C ALA A 91 14.53 -8.98 -2.03
N TYR A 92 15.64 -8.28 -1.79
CA TYR A 92 16.81 -8.28 -2.67
C TYR A 92 17.79 -9.35 -2.18
N VAL A 93 17.99 -10.38 -2.98
CA VAL A 93 18.82 -11.54 -2.64
C VAL A 93 20.13 -11.46 -3.37
N VAL A 94 21.22 -11.61 -2.64
CA VAL A 94 22.58 -11.75 -3.16
C VAL A 94 23.04 -13.19 -2.96
N GLY A 95 23.43 -13.83 -4.05
CA GLY A 95 23.91 -15.20 -4.09
C GLY A 95 25.43 -15.31 -4.05
N VAL A 96 25.92 -16.49 -4.42
CA VAL A 96 27.32 -16.79 -4.69
C VAL A 96 27.37 -17.38 -6.10
N PRO A 97 27.67 -16.57 -7.13
CA PRO A 97 27.62 -16.99 -8.53
C PRO A 97 28.62 -18.12 -8.83
N THR A 98 28.21 -19.05 -9.69
CA THR A 98 29.05 -20.16 -10.15
C THR A 98 28.80 -20.43 -11.62
N HIS A 99 29.77 -21.04 -12.29
CA HIS A 99 29.56 -21.60 -13.62
C HIS A 99 28.47 -22.68 -13.54
N SER A 100 27.55 -22.73 -14.51
CA SER A 100 26.39 -23.63 -14.53
C SER A 100 26.75 -25.11 -14.51
N GLY A 101 27.96 -25.48 -14.94
CA GLY A 101 28.53 -26.82 -14.80
C GLY A 101 28.88 -27.23 -13.37
N PHE A 102 28.95 -26.27 -12.43
CA PHE A 102 29.21 -26.48 -11.00
C PHE A 102 28.16 -25.72 -10.15
N PRO A 103 26.86 -25.99 -10.35
CA PRO A 103 25.79 -25.15 -9.81
C PRO A 103 25.68 -25.27 -8.28
N LEU A 104 26.22 -26.35 -7.71
CA LEU A 104 26.22 -26.60 -6.28
C LEU A 104 27.33 -25.83 -5.54
N ASN A 105 28.39 -25.36 -6.21
CA ASN A 105 29.52 -24.66 -5.56
C ASN A 105 29.17 -23.25 -5.01
N GLY A 106 27.89 -22.87 -5.02
CA GLY A 106 27.41 -21.52 -4.79
C GLY A 106 25.95 -21.48 -4.38
N ILE A 107 25.41 -20.27 -4.29
CA ILE A 107 23.99 -20.02 -4.04
C ILE A 107 23.45 -19.23 -5.22
N ASN A 108 22.61 -19.87 -6.02
CA ASN A 108 21.89 -19.18 -7.08
C ASN A 108 20.84 -18.24 -6.46
N ALA A 109 21.02 -16.93 -6.64
CA ALA A 109 20.15 -15.92 -6.05
C ALA A 109 18.69 -16.05 -6.53
N ALA A 110 18.47 -16.42 -7.79
CA ALA A 110 17.14 -16.62 -8.34
C ALA A 110 16.43 -17.82 -7.70
N ALA A 111 17.16 -18.92 -7.45
CA ALA A 111 16.59 -20.10 -6.81
C ALA A 111 16.23 -19.84 -5.33
N LEU A 112 17.08 -19.12 -4.59
CA LEU A 112 16.78 -18.70 -3.23
C LEU A 112 15.58 -17.73 -3.19
N THR A 113 15.53 -16.76 -4.11
CA THR A 113 14.39 -15.83 -4.22
C THR A 113 13.09 -16.56 -4.56
N ALA A 114 13.13 -17.57 -5.42
CA ALA A 114 11.97 -18.42 -5.72
C ALA A 114 11.50 -19.19 -4.47
N SER A 115 12.43 -19.65 -3.62
CA SER A 115 12.09 -20.28 -2.34
C SER A 115 11.42 -19.29 -1.37
N ILE A 116 11.90 -18.03 -1.33
CA ILE A 116 11.25 -16.97 -0.54
C ILE A 116 9.86 -16.68 -1.09
N ALA A 117 9.74 -16.52 -2.42
CA ALA A 117 8.48 -16.26 -3.08
C ALA A 117 7.45 -17.34 -2.78
N ALA A 118 7.81 -18.63 -2.89
CA ALA A 118 6.91 -19.73 -2.56
C ALA A 118 6.52 -19.78 -1.07
N ARG A 119 7.37 -19.29 -0.16
CA ARG A 119 7.07 -19.27 1.28
C ARG A 119 6.20 -18.08 1.69
N VAL A 120 6.38 -16.94 1.02
CA VAL A 120 5.65 -15.70 1.30
C VAL A 120 4.31 -15.67 0.58
N GLU A 121 4.20 -16.23 -0.63
CA GLU A 121 2.94 -16.34 -1.36
C GLU A 121 1.89 -17.03 -0.48
N TRP A 122 0.79 -16.31 -0.25
CA TRP A 122 -0.31 -16.73 0.60
C TRP A 122 0.00 -17.03 2.08
N ALA A 123 1.13 -16.55 2.60
CA ALA A 123 1.55 -16.80 3.98
C ALA A 123 0.52 -16.27 5.00
N THR A 124 -0.04 -17.18 5.81
CA THR A 124 -1.03 -16.86 6.84
C THR A 124 -0.46 -15.96 7.93
N GLU A 125 0.86 -15.98 8.13
CA GLU A 125 1.56 -15.10 9.06
C GLU A 125 1.44 -13.62 8.66
N LEU A 126 1.29 -13.33 7.36
CA LEU A 126 1.08 -11.99 6.82
C LEU A 126 -0.39 -11.68 6.53
N THR A 127 -1.28 -12.67 6.58
CA THR A 127 -2.73 -12.47 6.54
C THR A 127 -3.23 -11.91 7.87
N GLU A 128 -3.83 -10.73 7.87
CA GLU A 128 -4.46 -10.14 9.05
C GLU A 128 -5.97 -10.30 8.97
N HIS A 129 -6.57 -10.99 9.94
CA HIS A 129 -8.02 -11.07 10.05
C HIS A 129 -8.53 -9.94 10.96
N CYS A 130 -9.60 -9.26 10.55
CA CYS A 130 -10.37 -8.38 11.42
C CYS A 130 -11.72 -9.04 11.70
N GLY A 131 -12.29 -8.87 12.89
CA GLY A 131 -13.53 -9.58 13.29
C GLY A 131 -14.69 -9.46 12.29
N SER A 132 -14.74 -8.36 11.52
CA SER A 132 -15.75 -8.08 10.51
C SER A 132 -15.40 -8.53 9.09
N SER A 133 -14.15 -8.93 8.79
CA SER A 133 -13.73 -9.27 7.43
C SER A 133 -12.53 -10.24 7.40
N PRO A 134 -12.55 -11.25 6.51
CA PRO A 134 -11.41 -12.13 6.33
C PRO A 134 -10.22 -11.35 5.76
N GLY A 135 -9.01 -11.67 6.22
CA GLY A 135 -7.80 -11.08 5.69
C GLY A 135 -7.48 -11.54 4.27
N THR A 136 -6.90 -10.65 3.49
CA THR A 136 -6.32 -10.97 2.18
C THR A 136 -4.89 -11.44 2.39
N PRO A 137 -4.53 -12.64 1.90
CA PRO A 137 -3.18 -13.13 2.05
C PRO A 137 -2.22 -12.39 1.09
N PRO A 138 -0.90 -12.37 1.38
CA PRO A 138 0.07 -11.69 0.53
C PRO A 138 0.15 -12.30 -0.88
N SER A 139 0.49 -11.47 -1.86
CA SER A 139 0.64 -11.89 -3.26
C SER A 139 1.95 -11.38 -3.86
N LEU A 140 2.67 -12.25 -4.56
CA LEU A 140 3.88 -11.96 -5.32
C LEU A 140 3.48 -11.14 -6.55
N LEU A 141 3.96 -9.90 -6.62
CA LEU A 141 3.71 -9.00 -7.74
C LEU A 141 4.83 -9.05 -8.79
N GLY A 142 6.02 -9.48 -8.40
CA GLY A 142 7.17 -9.51 -9.29
C GLY A 142 8.30 -10.33 -8.71
N ILE A 143 8.97 -11.07 -9.58
CA ILE A 143 10.21 -11.79 -9.31
C ILE A 143 11.10 -11.71 -10.54
N ARG A 144 12.36 -11.30 -10.36
CA ARG A 144 13.32 -11.17 -11.46
C ARG A 144 14.74 -11.41 -10.96
N ASP A 145 15.56 -12.04 -11.78
CA ASP A 145 17.00 -12.11 -11.54
C ASP A 145 17.73 -10.85 -12.03
N GLY A 146 18.93 -10.61 -11.52
CA GLY A 146 19.74 -9.44 -11.84
C GLY A 146 20.61 -9.59 -13.08
N LYS A 147 20.47 -10.64 -13.90
CA LYS A 147 21.31 -10.77 -15.10
C LYS A 147 20.88 -9.74 -16.15
N PRO A 148 21.81 -8.94 -16.69
CA PRO A 148 21.50 -8.02 -17.79
C PRO A 148 21.38 -8.73 -19.14
N GLY A 149 21.88 -9.96 -19.25
CA GLY A 149 21.88 -10.77 -20.45
C GLY A 149 22.28 -12.21 -20.18
N TYR A 150 22.34 -13.02 -21.25
CA TYR A 150 22.70 -14.42 -21.15
C TYR A 150 24.20 -14.61 -20.95
N ASP A 151 24.55 -15.44 -19.97
CA ASP A 151 25.85 -16.10 -19.82
C ASP A 151 25.65 -17.40 -19.01
N VAL A 152 26.69 -18.23 -18.92
CA VAL A 152 26.64 -19.55 -18.24
C VAL A 152 26.77 -19.49 -16.72
N THR A 153 26.86 -18.31 -16.12
CA THR A 153 26.98 -18.11 -14.67
C THR A 153 25.61 -18.01 -14.02
N THR A 154 25.43 -18.66 -12.87
CA THR A 154 24.21 -18.55 -12.07
C THR A 154 23.96 -17.09 -11.63
N PRO A 155 22.70 -16.65 -11.54
CA PRO A 155 22.36 -15.29 -11.12
C PRO A 155 23.02 -14.89 -9.80
N ALA A 156 23.70 -13.74 -9.82
CA ALA A 156 24.33 -13.15 -8.65
C ALA A 156 23.35 -12.47 -7.71
N THR A 157 22.30 -11.88 -8.28
CA THR A 157 21.30 -11.13 -7.54
C THR A 157 19.91 -11.47 -8.07
N ALA A 158 18.90 -11.26 -7.25
CA ALA A 158 17.50 -11.39 -7.63
C ALA A 158 16.63 -10.53 -6.71
N PHE A 159 15.45 -10.15 -7.17
CA PHE A 159 14.55 -9.25 -6.48
C PHE A 159 13.11 -9.74 -6.56
N ALA A 160 12.40 -9.72 -5.43
CA ALA A 160 10.98 -10.02 -5.35
C ALA A 160 10.22 -8.92 -4.61
N THR A 161 8.98 -8.68 -5.04
CA THR A 161 8.06 -7.68 -4.48
C THR A 161 6.72 -8.32 -4.14
N PHE A 162 6.19 -8.04 -2.96
CA PHE A 162 4.95 -8.64 -2.46
C PHE A 162 3.95 -7.56 -2.09
N ASN A 163 2.68 -7.75 -2.47
CA ASN A 163 1.58 -6.99 -1.94
C ASN A 163 1.17 -7.55 -0.58
N VAL A 164 1.16 -6.73 0.45
CA VAL A 164 0.64 -7.10 1.78
C VAL A 164 -0.43 -6.10 2.18
N LEU A 165 -1.66 -6.59 2.34
CA LEU A 165 -2.77 -5.82 2.89
C LEU A 165 -2.83 -6.00 4.41
N SER A 166 -3.15 -4.92 5.12
CA SER A 166 -3.31 -4.94 6.58
C SER A 166 -4.54 -4.15 7.02
N TYR A 167 -5.08 -4.50 8.18
CA TYR A 167 -6.13 -3.75 8.85
C TYR A 167 -5.55 -2.84 9.92
N ARG A 168 -4.75 -3.38 10.85
CA ARG A 168 -4.22 -2.63 12.00
C ARG A 168 -2.74 -2.84 12.22
N ARG A 169 -2.12 -3.82 11.54
CA ARG A 169 -0.68 -4.05 11.66
C ARG A 169 0.11 -2.82 11.22
N THR A 170 1.07 -2.46 12.06
CA THR A 170 2.05 -1.44 11.78
C THR A 170 3.06 -1.93 10.72
N PRO A 171 3.75 -1.01 10.02
CA PRO A 171 4.79 -1.39 9.06
C PRO A 171 5.93 -2.24 9.66
N ASP A 172 6.28 -2.01 10.93
CA ASP A 172 7.31 -2.78 11.62
C ASP A 172 6.86 -4.22 11.87
N GLU A 173 5.62 -4.44 12.32
CA GLU A 173 5.06 -5.78 12.50
C GLU A 173 4.99 -6.55 11.19
N VAL A 174 4.69 -5.87 10.07
CA VAL A 174 4.68 -6.47 8.73
C VAL A 174 6.10 -6.88 8.32
N LEU A 175 7.10 -6.00 8.48
CA LEU A 175 8.50 -6.34 8.19
C LEU A 175 9.02 -7.46 9.07
N ASP A 176 8.71 -7.46 10.37
CA ASP A 176 9.11 -8.51 11.32
C ASP A 176 8.63 -9.89 10.85
N ARG A 177 7.38 -9.98 10.39
CA ARG A 177 6.79 -11.22 9.88
C ARG A 177 7.44 -11.61 8.55
N PHE A 178 7.61 -10.65 7.65
CA PHE A 178 8.24 -10.86 6.36
C PHE A 178 9.70 -11.33 6.48
N ASP A 179 10.47 -10.72 7.39
CA ASP A 179 11.87 -11.08 7.67
C ASP A 179 11.97 -12.52 8.20
N ARG A 180 11.06 -12.93 9.10
CA ARG A 180 11.00 -14.32 9.59
C ARG A 180 10.72 -15.31 8.47
N LEU A 181 9.78 -15.00 7.58
CA LEU A 181 9.47 -15.84 6.42
C LEU A 181 10.66 -15.97 5.46
N CYS A 182 11.36 -14.85 5.20
CA CYS A 182 12.57 -14.85 4.39
C CYS A 182 13.69 -15.69 5.01
N ALA A 183 13.93 -15.55 6.32
CA ALA A 183 14.93 -16.30 7.05
C ALA A 183 14.62 -17.81 7.09
N GLU A 184 13.34 -18.17 7.28
CA GLU A 184 12.89 -19.56 7.25
C GLU A 184 13.10 -20.17 5.86
N ALA A 185 12.68 -19.47 4.80
CA ALA A 185 12.89 -19.90 3.42
C ALA A 185 14.38 -20.09 3.10
N ALA A 186 15.24 -19.17 3.53
CA ALA A 186 16.68 -19.28 3.35
C ALA A 186 17.29 -20.49 4.09
N SER A 187 16.88 -20.71 5.33
CA SER A 187 17.31 -21.88 6.11
C SER A 187 16.87 -23.19 5.46
N ASN A 188 15.62 -23.27 5.00
CA ASN A 188 15.10 -24.43 4.27
C ASN A 188 15.87 -24.68 2.97
N PHE A 189 16.13 -23.62 2.21
CA PHE A 189 16.92 -23.68 0.98
C PHE A 189 18.34 -24.20 1.24
N GLN A 190 19.03 -23.71 2.28
CA GLN A 190 20.37 -24.17 2.63
C GLN A 190 20.39 -25.63 3.08
N ARG A 191 19.40 -26.08 3.84
CA ARG A 191 19.26 -27.50 4.22
C ARG A 191 19.10 -28.38 2.98
N GLU A 192 18.27 -27.96 2.04
CA GLU A 192 18.06 -28.70 0.80
C GLU A 192 19.30 -28.70 -0.10
N LEU A 193 20.00 -27.57 -0.20
CA LEU A 193 21.27 -27.49 -0.93
C LEU A 193 22.29 -28.47 -0.33
N THR A 194 22.47 -28.44 0.99
CA THR A 194 23.37 -29.33 1.73
C THR A 194 23.03 -30.80 1.50
N ARG A 195 21.73 -31.15 1.46
CA ARG A 195 21.28 -32.52 1.19
C ARG A 195 21.61 -32.98 -0.23
N ARG A 196 21.63 -32.07 -1.20
CA ARG A 196 21.96 -32.36 -2.61
C ARG A 196 23.46 -32.34 -2.90
N SER A 197 24.25 -31.78 -1.99
CA SER A 197 25.71 -31.63 -2.10
C SER A 197 26.44 -32.94 -1.86
N GLN A 198 27.51 -33.16 -2.60
CA GLN A 198 28.56 -34.13 -2.29
C GLN A 198 29.71 -33.44 -1.52
N PRO A 199 30.56 -34.21 -0.79
CA PRO A 199 31.71 -33.65 -0.06
C PRO A 199 32.69 -32.82 -0.92
N GLN A 200 32.64 -33.00 -2.25
CA GLN A 200 33.57 -32.40 -3.21
C GLN A 200 33.08 -31.04 -3.75
N ASP A 201 31.82 -30.67 -3.49
CA ASP A 201 31.13 -29.55 -4.15
C ASP A 201 31.41 -28.17 -3.50
N GLY A 202 32.48 -28.01 -2.70
CA GLY A 202 32.88 -26.71 -2.12
C GLY A 202 31.89 -26.05 -1.13
N ILE A 203 30.72 -26.67 -0.90
CA ILE A 203 29.60 -26.13 -0.08
C ILE A 203 29.91 -26.04 1.40
N ALA A 204 30.98 -26.69 1.88
CA ALA A 204 31.46 -26.53 3.26
C ALA A 204 31.69 -25.06 3.64
N ASN A 205 32.04 -24.19 2.67
CA ASN A 205 32.20 -22.74 2.88
C ASN A 205 30.88 -21.95 2.94
N LEU A 206 29.75 -22.58 2.58
CA LEU A 206 28.40 -22.01 2.57
C LEU A 206 27.53 -22.51 3.73
N ALA A 207 28.12 -23.21 4.70
CA ALA A 207 27.44 -23.75 5.89
C ALA A 207 26.93 -22.67 6.87
N ARG A 208 27.28 -21.39 6.64
CA ARG A 208 26.83 -20.28 7.47
C ARG A 208 25.42 -19.86 7.06
N PRO A 209 24.53 -19.51 8.02
CA PRO A 209 23.21 -18.98 7.70
C PRO A 209 23.30 -17.78 6.76
N VAL A 210 22.41 -17.70 5.76
CA VAL A 210 22.30 -16.50 4.91
C VAL A 210 21.89 -15.32 5.79
N PRO A 211 22.72 -14.27 5.92
CA PRO A 211 22.39 -13.11 6.73
C PRO A 211 21.25 -12.31 6.09
N LEU A 212 20.37 -11.78 6.93
CA LEU A 212 19.29 -10.88 6.55
C LEU A 212 19.53 -9.50 7.14
N TYR A 213 19.38 -8.47 6.32
CA TYR A 213 19.48 -7.07 6.71
C TYR A 213 18.24 -6.32 6.26
N ARG A 214 17.63 -5.53 7.13
CA ARG A 214 16.75 -4.45 6.66
C ARG A 214 17.56 -3.39 5.93
N PHE A 215 16.97 -2.73 4.94
CA PHE A 215 17.62 -1.66 4.18
C PHE A 215 18.19 -0.58 5.11
N GLU A 216 17.45 -0.18 6.15
CA GLU A 216 17.97 0.81 7.12
C GLU A 216 19.25 0.35 7.82
N THR A 217 19.37 -0.96 8.10
CA THR A 217 20.52 -1.55 8.78
C THR A 217 21.72 -1.62 7.85
N LEU A 218 21.48 -1.87 6.56
CA LEU A 218 22.50 -1.82 5.53
C LEU A 218 23.06 -0.39 5.39
N VAL A 219 22.19 0.62 5.29
CA VAL A 219 22.59 2.02 5.19
C VAL A 219 23.35 2.50 6.44
N ARG A 220 22.96 2.06 7.64
CA ARG A 220 23.68 2.40 8.88
C ARG A 220 25.12 1.90 8.91
N ARG A 221 25.45 0.83 8.18
CA ARG A 221 26.81 0.28 8.07
C ARG A 221 27.71 1.09 7.14
N LEU A 222 27.14 1.91 6.27
CA LEU A 222 27.90 2.74 5.33
C LEU A 222 28.62 3.88 6.05
N GLY A 223 29.84 4.17 5.62
CA GLY A 223 30.57 5.37 6.04
C GLY A 223 29.95 6.63 5.44
N PRO A 224 30.35 7.84 5.91
CA PRO A 224 29.81 9.10 5.39
C PRO A 224 29.96 9.24 3.87
N GLN A 225 31.14 8.91 3.32
CA GLN A 225 31.41 9.00 1.89
C GLN A 225 30.55 8.02 1.07
N GLU A 226 30.33 6.79 1.56
CA GLU A 226 29.42 5.84 0.91
C GLU A 226 27.97 6.32 0.94
N LYS A 227 27.53 6.95 2.03
CA LYS A 227 26.18 7.54 2.11
C LYS A 227 26.00 8.69 1.12
N ASP A 228 26.99 9.57 0.99
CA ASP A 228 26.95 10.66 0.00
C ASP A 228 26.86 10.10 -1.43
N ARG A 229 27.59 9.01 -1.73
CA ARG A 229 27.49 8.33 -3.03
C ARG A 229 26.12 7.70 -3.26
N LEU A 230 25.54 7.06 -2.25
CA LEU A 230 24.20 6.48 -2.33
C LEU A 230 23.14 7.56 -2.56
N ASP A 231 23.25 8.70 -1.89
CA ASP A 231 22.35 9.85 -2.07
C ASP A 231 22.44 10.41 -3.49
N VAL A 232 23.65 10.58 -4.04
CA VAL A 232 23.85 10.99 -5.44
C VAL A 232 23.23 9.98 -6.41
N TYR A 233 23.40 8.69 -6.15
CA TYR A 233 22.82 7.64 -6.99
C TYR A 233 21.29 7.61 -6.91
N SER A 234 20.71 7.76 -5.72
CA SER A 234 19.27 7.86 -5.50
C SER A 234 18.66 9.03 -6.28
N ALA A 235 19.30 10.21 -6.23
CA ALA A 235 18.88 11.36 -7.02
C ALA A 235 18.96 11.11 -8.53
N LEU A 236 20.03 10.46 -9.03
CA LEU A 236 20.17 10.11 -10.44
C LEU A 236 19.06 9.15 -10.91
N ILE A 237 18.73 8.14 -10.11
CA ILE A 237 17.68 7.15 -10.42
C ILE A 237 16.29 7.79 -10.37
N ALA A 238 16.08 8.82 -9.53
CA ALA A 238 14.79 9.48 -9.39
C ALA A 238 14.30 10.11 -10.71
N ASP A 239 15.21 10.64 -11.52
CA ASP A 239 14.90 11.28 -12.81
C ASP A 239 14.62 10.27 -13.95
N GLY A 240 14.90 8.97 -13.73
CA GLY A 240 14.64 7.93 -14.71
C GLY A 240 13.16 7.53 -14.80
N ASP A 241 12.74 7.08 -15.99
CA ASP A 241 11.42 6.51 -16.25
C ASP A 241 11.36 5.03 -15.82
N LEU A 242 11.50 4.82 -14.52
CA LEU A 242 11.46 3.51 -13.88
C LEU A 242 10.36 3.48 -12.83
N THR A 243 9.74 2.32 -12.63
CA THR A 243 8.77 2.12 -11.56
C THR A 243 9.45 2.22 -10.18
N LEU A 244 8.70 2.62 -9.14
CA LEU A 244 9.26 2.70 -7.78
C LEU A 244 9.93 1.40 -7.30
N PRO A 245 9.37 0.19 -7.55
CA PRO A 245 10.04 -1.05 -7.16
C PRO A 245 11.39 -1.24 -7.84
N GLU A 246 11.52 -0.88 -9.12
CA GLU A 246 12.77 -0.98 -9.86
C GLU A 246 13.80 0.05 -9.38
N LYS A 247 13.36 1.28 -9.07
CA LYS A 247 14.22 2.29 -8.42
C LYS A 247 14.73 1.78 -7.06
N CYS A 248 13.84 1.18 -6.25
CA CYS A 248 14.23 0.60 -4.97
C CYS A 248 15.21 -0.56 -5.11
N ARG A 249 15.04 -1.41 -6.14
CA ARG A 249 15.97 -2.50 -6.45
C ARG A 249 17.37 -1.96 -6.75
N LEU A 250 17.49 -0.99 -7.65
CA LEU A 250 18.76 -0.40 -8.05
C LEU A 250 19.48 0.30 -6.89
N ILE A 251 18.74 1.06 -6.08
CA ILE A 251 19.32 1.74 -4.91
C ILE A 251 19.77 0.71 -3.85
N THR A 252 19.02 -0.38 -3.67
CA THR A 252 19.41 -1.47 -2.76
C THR A 252 20.67 -2.18 -3.25
N GLU A 253 20.79 -2.42 -4.56
CA GLU A 253 21.96 -2.99 -5.21
C GLU A 253 23.21 -2.11 -5.03
N GLU A 254 23.09 -0.80 -5.23
CA GLU A 254 24.19 0.15 -4.98
C GLU A 254 24.56 0.18 -3.50
N ALA A 255 23.58 0.22 -2.58
CA ALA A 255 23.83 0.19 -1.15
C ALA A 255 24.57 -1.09 -0.72
N TRP A 256 24.21 -2.25 -1.31
CA TRP A 256 24.91 -3.51 -1.08
C TRP A 256 26.36 -3.42 -1.57
N GLY A 257 26.60 -2.94 -2.79
CA GLY A 257 27.95 -2.76 -3.34
C GLY A 257 28.83 -1.84 -2.48
N LEU A 258 28.28 -0.70 -2.05
CA LEU A 258 28.96 0.25 -1.18
C LEU A 258 29.27 -0.32 0.21
N SER A 259 28.46 -1.25 0.71
CA SER A 259 28.69 -1.91 2.00
C SER A 259 29.89 -2.85 2.02
N ARG A 260 30.36 -3.27 0.83
CA ARG A 260 31.43 -4.27 0.63
C ARG A 260 31.16 -5.62 1.29
N LEU A 261 29.91 -5.91 1.63
CA LEU A 261 29.49 -7.23 2.09
C LEU A 261 29.60 -8.24 0.94
N THR A 262 30.09 -9.43 1.25
CA THR A 262 30.13 -10.56 0.31
C THR A 262 28.89 -11.42 0.48
N GLY A 263 28.36 -11.94 -0.63
CA GLY A 263 27.26 -12.89 -0.62
C GLY A 263 27.61 -14.22 0.09
N PRO A 264 26.59 -15.00 0.48
CA PRO A 264 25.16 -14.74 0.26
C PRO A 264 24.57 -13.73 1.25
N GLY A 265 23.42 -13.14 0.93
CA GLY A 265 22.69 -12.25 1.82
C GLY A 265 21.29 -11.89 1.30
N ILE A 266 20.42 -11.41 2.20
CA ILE A 266 19.08 -10.92 1.87
C ILE A 266 18.95 -9.51 2.43
N VAL A 267 18.49 -8.57 1.61
CA VAL A 267 18.11 -7.23 2.03
C VAL A 267 16.60 -7.08 1.91
N THR A 268 15.94 -6.76 3.02
CA THR A 268 14.49 -6.54 3.09
C THR A 268 14.16 -5.06 3.24
N GLY A 269 12.99 -4.66 2.76
CA GLY A 269 12.50 -3.28 2.83
C GLY A 269 11.19 -3.13 2.10
N PHE A 270 10.84 -1.90 1.72
CA PHE A 270 9.66 -1.59 0.92
C PHE A 270 10.02 -1.06 -0.46
N GLY A 271 9.25 -1.45 -1.47
CA GLY A 271 9.49 -1.10 -2.87
C GLY A 271 8.57 -0.01 -3.43
N SER A 272 7.69 0.57 -2.62
CA SER A 272 6.73 1.58 -3.05
C SER A 272 6.23 2.40 -1.85
N ILE A 273 5.38 3.39 -2.12
CA ILE A 273 4.70 4.17 -1.09
C ILE A 273 3.76 3.31 -0.22
N PRO A 274 3.56 3.70 1.05
CA PRO A 274 2.56 3.07 1.90
C PRO A 274 1.18 3.65 1.60
N TYR A 275 0.18 2.77 1.63
CA TYR A 275 -1.22 3.14 1.87
C TYR A 275 -1.48 2.72 3.31
N LEU A 276 -1.60 3.69 4.23
CA LEU A 276 -1.85 3.35 5.63
C LEU A 276 -3.31 2.94 5.82
N PRO A 277 -3.60 1.95 6.69
CA PRO A 277 -4.97 1.67 7.04
C PRO A 277 -5.56 2.87 7.82
N THR A 278 -6.84 3.13 7.60
CA THR A 278 -7.55 4.21 8.30
C THR A 278 -8.87 3.71 8.87
N ASN A 279 -9.27 4.24 10.02
CA ASN A 279 -10.61 4.08 10.57
C ASN A 279 -11.03 5.37 11.26
N LEU A 280 -12.33 5.58 11.40
CA LEU A 280 -12.88 6.63 12.24
C LEU A 280 -12.44 6.44 13.70
N SER A 281 -11.80 7.46 14.27
CA SER A 281 -11.36 7.49 15.65
C SER A 281 -12.51 7.74 16.64
N ASP A 282 -12.17 7.79 17.93
CA ASP A 282 -13.11 8.21 19.00
C ASP A 282 -13.17 9.74 19.17
N ALA A 283 -12.55 10.52 18.26
CA ALA A 283 -12.69 11.97 18.27
C ALA A 283 -14.15 12.39 17.97
N PRO A 284 -14.63 13.52 18.52
CA PRO A 284 -16.03 13.94 18.35
C PRO A 284 -16.51 14.01 16.89
N GLY A 285 -15.68 14.53 15.98
CA GLY A 285 -16.00 14.61 14.55
C GLY A 285 -16.14 13.23 13.89
N ALA A 286 -15.21 12.31 14.19
CA ALA A 286 -15.23 10.94 13.70
C ALA A 286 -16.41 10.13 14.24
N MET A 287 -16.73 10.24 15.54
CA MET A 287 -17.91 9.64 16.14
C MET A 287 -19.21 10.16 15.52
N ARG A 288 -19.27 11.47 15.22
CA ARG A 288 -20.41 12.08 14.56
C ARG A 288 -20.58 11.55 13.13
N LEU A 289 -19.51 11.50 12.34
CA LEU A 289 -19.52 10.92 11.00
C LEU A 289 -19.98 9.45 11.02
N LYS A 290 -19.47 8.65 11.97
CA LYS A 290 -19.87 7.26 12.17
C LYS A 290 -21.36 7.15 12.49
N ALA A 291 -21.87 7.97 13.40
CA ALA A 291 -23.28 7.95 13.80
C ALA A 291 -24.21 8.27 12.61
N ILE A 292 -23.88 9.30 11.83
CA ILE A 292 -24.64 9.68 10.64
C ILE A 292 -24.61 8.55 9.60
N ALA A 293 -23.43 7.99 9.31
CA ALA A 293 -23.29 6.88 8.37
C ALA A 293 -24.13 5.66 8.79
N MET A 294 -24.09 5.28 10.07
CA MET A 294 -24.89 4.18 10.60
C MET A 294 -26.39 4.47 10.54
N GLN A 295 -26.82 5.72 10.76
CA GLN A 295 -28.22 6.10 10.66
C GLN A 295 -28.71 6.00 9.20
N ILE A 296 -27.95 6.53 8.25
CA ILE A 296 -28.26 6.43 6.82
C ILE A 296 -28.36 4.97 6.38
N ALA A 297 -27.44 4.11 6.83
CA ALA A 297 -27.49 2.68 6.53
C ALA A 297 -28.76 2.02 7.09
N ARG A 298 -29.17 2.33 8.33
CA ARG A 298 -30.39 1.78 8.94
C ARG A 298 -31.66 2.17 8.20
N GLU A 299 -31.75 3.41 7.73
CA GLU A 299 -32.93 3.96 7.03
C GLU A 299 -32.94 3.64 5.52
N SER A 300 -31.84 3.11 4.98
CA SER A 300 -31.59 3.04 3.54
C SER A 300 -32.64 2.29 2.72
N ALA A 301 -33.14 1.17 3.25
CA ALA A 301 -34.12 0.35 2.55
C ALA A 301 -35.45 1.09 2.36
N GLU A 302 -35.90 1.83 3.37
CA GLU A 302 -37.14 2.60 3.33
C GLU A 302 -36.96 3.89 2.53
N ARG A 303 -35.85 4.61 2.74
CA ARG A 303 -35.60 5.92 2.15
C ARG A 303 -35.20 5.87 0.67
N TYR A 304 -34.40 4.87 0.28
CA TYR A 304 -33.83 4.79 -1.07
C TYR A 304 -34.29 3.56 -1.87
N GLY A 305 -35.14 2.71 -1.28
CA GLY A 305 -35.54 1.44 -1.90
C GLY A 305 -34.37 0.45 -2.07
N SER A 306 -33.25 0.66 -1.38
CA SER A 306 -32.06 -0.16 -1.47
C SER A 306 -31.37 -0.25 -0.11
N ALA A 307 -31.23 -1.46 0.42
CA ALA A 307 -30.44 -1.70 1.62
C ALA A 307 -28.96 -1.36 1.39
N ILE A 308 -28.38 -0.62 2.34
CA ILE A 308 -26.98 -0.22 2.40
C ILE A 308 -26.47 -0.64 3.78
N ALA A 309 -25.30 -1.28 3.82
CA ALA A 309 -24.66 -1.67 5.08
C ALA A 309 -23.48 -0.74 5.41
N CYS A 310 -23.05 -0.74 6.66
CA CYS A 310 -21.73 -0.21 7.02
C CYS A 310 -20.72 -1.37 7.06
N ALA A 311 -19.52 -1.13 6.54
CA ALA A 311 -18.39 -2.03 6.69
C ALA A 311 -17.27 -1.29 7.43
N ASP A 312 -16.49 -2.01 8.25
CA ASP A 312 -15.38 -1.39 8.96
C ASP A 312 -14.26 -0.94 8.01
N TYR A 313 -14.09 -1.62 6.88
CA TYR A 313 -13.02 -1.36 5.92
C TYR A 313 -13.49 -1.52 4.48
N PHE A 314 -13.02 -0.62 3.63
CA PHE A 314 -12.96 -0.80 2.19
C PHE A 314 -11.85 -1.80 1.87
N ALA A 315 -12.12 -2.76 0.97
CA ALA A 315 -11.28 -3.93 0.74
C ALA A 315 -10.17 -3.73 -0.32
N GLY A 316 -10.01 -2.51 -0.84
CA GLY A 316 -8.99 -2.15 -1.84
C GLY A 316 -8.03 -1.07 -1.34
N ILE A 317 -6.99 -0.79 -2.13
CA ILE A 317 -6.23 0.45 -1.97
C ILE A 317 -7.15 1.64 -2.23
N SER A 318 -6.93 2.73 -1.51
CA SER A 318 -7.79 3.90 -1.61
C SER A 318 -7.05 5.15 -1.16
N ASP A 319 -7.40 6.28 -1.76
CA ASP A 319 -6.92 7.59 -1.35
C ASP A 319 -7.33 7.97 0.08
N MET A 320 -8.29 7.24 0.67
CA MET A 320 -8.54 7.28 2.12
C MET A 320 -7.25 7.16 2.94
N SER A 321 -6.24 6.42 2.49
CA SER A 321 -4.94 6.30 3.17
C SER A 321 -4.17 7.62 3.32
N PHE A 322 -4.51 8.66 2.56
CA PHE A 322 -3.87 9.99 2.64
C PHE A 322 -4.76 11.04 3.30
N PHE A 323 -6.09 10.86 3.22
CA PHE A 323 -7.05 11.78 3.82
C PHE A 323 -7.50 11.38 5.22
N GLY A 324 -7.68 10.07 5.44
CA GLY A 324 -8.21 9.47 6.66
C GLY A 324 -7.28 9.57 7.85
N GLU A 325 -7.84 9.30 9.02
CA GLU A 325 -7.12 9.29 10.29
C GLU A 325 -6.17 8.08 10.35
N ALA A 326 -4.87 8.34 10.43
CA ALA A 326 -3.85 7.32 10.62
C ALA A 326 -2.68 7.83 11.48
N ALA A 327 -1.96 6.90 12.10
CA ALA A 327 -0.79 7.23 12.90
C ALA A 327 0.40 7.56 11.99
N GLU A 328 0.72 8.86 11.83
CA GLU A 328 1.88 9.33 11.05
C GLU A 328 3.21 8.73 11.52
N SER A 329 3.34 8.35 12.80
CA SER A 329 4.52 7.66 13.33
C SER A 329 4.86 6.35 12.60
N SER A 330 3.89 5.75 11.91
CA SER A 330 4.09 4.57 11.06
C SER A 330 4.95 4.89 9.83
N LEU A 331 4.95 6.13 9.36
CA LEU A 331 5.70 6.56 8.17
C LEU A 331 7.21 6.53 8.40
N ASP A 332 7.70 6.73 9.62
CA ASP A 332 9.13 6.74 9.93
C ASP A 332 9.81 5.38 9.65
N ILE A 333 9.11 4.28 9.94
CA ILE A 333 9.60 2.93 9.65
C ILE A 333 9.62 2.67 8.15
N VAL A 334 8.56 3.11 7.45
CA VAL A 334 8.47 2.98 5.99
C VAL A 334 9.57 3.79 5.32
N ALA A 335 9.77 5.04 5.75
CA ALA A 335 10.76 5.96 5.22
C ALA A 335 12.18 5.38 5.32
N ARG A 336 12.54 4.86 6.49
CA ARG A 336 13.87 4.28 6.73
C ARG A 336 14.12 3.00 5.94
N ASN A 337 13.08 2.29 5.55
CA ASN A 337 13.16 1.01 4.85
C ASN A 337 12.71 1.06 3.39
N THR A 338 12.43 2.25 2.84
CA THR A 338 12.15 2.45 1.41
C THR A 338 13.36 3.11 0.75
N PRO A 339 14.13 2.41 -0.09
CA PRO A 339 15.36 2.96 -0.66
C PRO A 339 15.15 4.27 -1.44
N ALA A 340 14.05 4.37 -2.18
CA ALA A 340 13.74 5.52 -3.02
C ALA A 340 12.94 6.63 -2.30
N TRP A 341 12.88 6.63 -0.96
CA TRP A 341 12.00 7.51 -0.19
C TRP A 341 12.26 9.00 -0.43
N LYS A 342 13.53 9.41 -0.33
CA LYS A 342 13.93 10.82 -0.37
C LYS A 342 13.67 11.45 -1.73
N ASP A 343 14.22 10.87 -2.80
CA ASP A 343 14.28 11.53 -4.11
C ASP A 343 13.16 11.11 -5.06
N SER A 344 12.61 9.88 -4.93
CA SER A 344 11.53 9.39 -5.81
C SER A 344 10.14 9.48 -5.19
N VAL A 345 9.98 9.06 -3.93
CA VAL A 345 8.69 9.17 -3.23
C VAL A 345 8.40 10.62 -2.85
N ARG A 346 9.42 11.37 -2.40
CA ARG A 346 9.34 12.79 -2.02
C ARG A 346 8.22 13.05 -1.01
N TRP A 347 8.14 12.24 0.03
CA TRP A 347 7.14 12.41 1.08
C TRP A 347 7.40 13.71 1.85
N PRO A 348 6.38 14.56 2.10
CA PRO A 348 6.57 15.82 2.80
C PRO A 348 6.99 15.59 4.26
N LEU A 349 7.83 16.48 4.80
CA LEU A 349 8.33 16.36 6.18
C LEU A 349 7.27 16.64 7.25
N ARG A 350 6.18 17.30 6.88
CA ARG A 350 5.05 17.68 7.75
C ARG A 350 3.76 17.61 6.94
N HIS A 351 2.65 17.31 7.62
CA HIS A 351 1.33 17.24 7.00
C HIS A 351 1.33 16.30 5.79
N GLY A 352 1.87 15.09 5.99
CA GLY A 352 1.90 14.07 4.95
C GLY A 352 0.56 13.37 4.75
N LEU A 353 -0.32 13.49 5.75
CA LEU A 353 -1.70 13.04 5.73
C LEU A 353 -2.59 14.22 6.10
N ALA A 354 -3.80 14.27 5.53
CA ALA A 354 -4.78 15.29 5.93
C ALA A 354 -5.34 15.01 7.33
N ASN A 355 -5.40 13.74 7.74
CA ASN A 355 -5.91 13.27 9.04
C ASN A 355 -7.31 13.85 9.37
N VAL A 356 -8.23 13.73 8.41
CA VAL A 356 -9.63 14.12 8.54
C VAL A 356 -10.50 12.84 8.61
N PRO A 357 -11.55 12.78 9.44
CA PRO A 357 -12.47 11.65 9.45
C PRO A 357 -12.99 11.34 8.05
N THR A 358 -12.72 10.14 7.54
CA THR A 358 -12.99 9.80 6.13
C THR A 358 -13.77 8.49 6.03
N VAL A 359 -14.77 8.46 5.15
CA VAL A 359 -15.52 7.24 4.76
C VAL A 359 -15.47 7.04 3.25
N ASN A 360 -15.65 5.80 2.79
CA ASN A 360 -15.91 5.52 1.37
C ASN A 360 -17.40 5.33 1.11
N ILE A 361 -17.93 6.04 0.12
CA ILE A 361 -19.26 5.82 -0.44
C ILE A 361 -19.16 5.97 -1.96
N GLY A 362 -19.20 4.86 -2.69
CA GLY A 362 -19.09 4.90 -4.15
C GLY A 362 -20.03 3.94 -4.86
N PRO A 363 -19.99 3.94 -6.20
CA PRO A 363 -20.79 3.02 -6.99
C PRO A 363 -20.32 1.60 -6.76
N TRP A 364 -21.16 0.62 -7.06
CA TRP A 364 -20.72 -0.78 -7.08
C TRP A 364 -20.86 -1.41 -8.46
N GLY A 365 -20.09 -2.46 -8.68
CA GLY A 365 -19.98 -3.11 -9.96
C GLY A 365 -19.33 -4.48 -9.88
N ARG A 366 -19.00 -5.02 -11.05
CA ARG A 366 -18.37 -6.34 -11.21
C ARG A 366 -17.20 -6.27 -12.17
N ASP A 367 -16.36 -7.29 -12.08
CA ASP A 367 -15.29 -7.58 -13.03
C ASP A 367 -14.29 -6.42 -13.20
N TYR A 368 -13.84 -5.85 -12.07
CA TYR A 368 -12.88 -4.74 -12.04
C TYR A 368 -11.58 -5.09 -12.76
N HIS A 369 -11.03 -4.12 -13.49
CA HIS A 369 -9.81 -4.29 -14.28
C HIS A 369 -9.92 -5.37 -15.37
N THR A 370 -11.13 -5.74 -15.77
CA THR A 370 -11.36 -6.63 -16.91
C THR A 370 -12.09 -5.89 -18.03
N PRO A 371 -12.06 -6.41 -19.28
CA PRO A 371 -12.89 -5.89 -20.36
C PRO A 371 -14.40 -5.92 -20.10
N LEU A 372 -14.86 -6.66 -19.08
CA LEU A 372 -16.27 -6.77 -18.70
C LEU A 372 -16.64 -5.85 -17.52
N GLU A 373 -15.73 -4.98 -17.09
CA GLU A 373 -15.96 -4.02 -16.01
C GLU A 373 -17.26 -3.26 -16.24
N ARG A 374 -18.17 -3.34 -15.27
CA ARG A 374 -19.50 -2.74 -15.35
C ARG A 374 -19.99 -2.34 -13.97
N LEU A 375 -20.90 -1.37 -13.95
CA LEU A 375 -21.50 -0.83 -12.74
C LEU A 375 -23.01 -1.09 -12.70
N HIS A 376 -23.57 -1.12 -11.51
CA HIS A 376 -25.02 -1.23 -11.32
C HIS A 376 -25.71 0.13 -11.52
N THR A 377 -26.29 0.35 -12.69
CA THR A 377 -26.79 1.66 -13.16
C THR A 377 -27.84 2.27 -12.23
N HIS A 378 -28.83 1.50 -11.79
CA HIS A 378 -29.87 2.01 -10.88
C HIS A 378 -29.26 2.51 -9.58
N TYR A 379 -28.29 1.77 -9.00
CA TYR A 379 -27.69 2.19 -7.74
C TYR A 379 -26.83 3.45 -7.96
N ALA A 380 -25.99 3.45 -8.98
CA ALA A 380 -25.07 4.55 -9.25
C ALA A 380 -25.76 5.87 -9.58
N PHE A 381 -26.90 5.84 -10.27
CA PHE A 381 -27.56 7.07 -10.75
C PHE A 381 -28.81 7.46 -9.95
N ASN A 382 -29.47 6.53 -9.27
CA ASN A 382 -30.72 6.82 -8.55
C ASN A 382 -30.59 6.71 -7.03
N VAL A 383 -29.62 5.95 -6.49
CA VAL A 383 -29.47 5.73 -5.04
C VAL A 383 -28.27 6.49 -4.50
N LEU A 384 -27.08 6.22 -5.04
CA LEU A 384 -25.80 6.75 -4.58
C LEU A 384 -25.79 8.28 -4.41
N PRO A 385 -26.28 9.10 -5.38
CA PRO A 385 -26.26 10.55 -5.23
C PRO A 385 -27.06 11.04 -4.01
N HIS A 386 -28.22 10.41 -3.73
CA HIS A 386 -29.05 10.75 -2.58
C HIS A 386 -28.37 10.38 -1.25
N VAL A 387 -27.71 9.22 -1.19
CA VAL A 387 -26.98 8.77 -0.01
C VAL A 387 -25.86 9.74 0.36
N ILE A 388 -25.04 10.13 -0.63
CA ILE A 388 -23.94 11.08 -0.40
C ILE A 388 -24.50 12.47 -0.07
N ARG A 389 -25.56 12.94 -0.76
CA ARG A 389 -26.23 14.21 -0.45
C ARG A 389 -26.70 14.24 1.00
N ASP A 390 -27.38 13.19 1.46
CA ASP A 390 -27.94 13.12 2.81
C ASP A 390 -26.86 13.04 3.89
N LEU A 391 -25.75 12.34 3.61
CA LEU A 391 -24.56 12.36 4.46
C LEU A 391 -23.99 13.77 4.57
N CYS A 392 -23.72 14.43 3.44
CA CYS A 392 -23.18 15.79 3.39
C CYS A 392 -24.12 16.79 4.09
N ALA A 393 -25.42 16.74 3.83
CA ALA A 393 -26.40 17.62 4.45
C ALA A 393 -26.42 17.45 5.97
N SER A 394 -26.46 16.20 6.43
CA SER A 394 -26.42 15.88 7.87
C SER A 394 -25.11 16.34 8.52
N LEU A 395 -23.98 16.21 7.81
CA LEU A 395 -22.68 16.65 8.32
C LEU A 395 -22.61 18.17 8.51
N LEU A 396 -23.23 18.94 7.63
CA LEU A 396 -23.20 20.40 7.67
C LEU A 396 -24.22 21.01 8.65
N LEU A 397 -25.19 20.24 9.14
CA LEU A 397 -26.07 20.70 10.21
C LEU A 397 -25.32 20.87 11.54
N PRO A 398 -25.64 21.87 12.37
CA PRO A 398 -25.04 22.03 13.70
C PRO A 398 -25.25 20.78 14.58
N SER A 399 -24.27 20.46 15.42
CA SER A 399 -24.42 19.38 16.41
C SER A 399 -25.54 19.70 17.40
N GLY A 400 -26.67 18.97 17.33
CA GLY A 400 -27.78 19.07 18.30
C GLY A 400 -29.12 19.59 17.76
N SER A 401 -29.28 19.70 16.44
CA SER A 401 -30.58 19.97 15.78
C SER A 401 -31.41 18.72 15.59
#